data_AF-A0A951DT49-F1
#
_entry.id   AF-A0A951DT49-F1
#
_cell.length_a   1.000
_cell.length_b   1.000
_cell.length_c   1.000
_cell.angle_alpha   90.00
_cell.angle_beta   90.00
_cell.angle_gamma   90.00
#
_symmetry.space_group_name_H-M   'P 1'
#
loop_
_entity.id
_entity.type
_entity.pdbx_description
1 polymer ?
#
loop_
_entity_poly.entity_id
_entity_poly.type
_entity_poly.pdbx_seq_one_letter_code
_entity_poly.pdbx_strand_id
1 'polypeptide(L)'
;VHTIDDDGFETLGFTEAGILGSKIGLNSGGLGLTINGLVSSVDDWSRWSLPFHARCFDILRARSFDAARAVVAEAPRACSANFLLAMPPESAVDIEAAPLSLRELHPRDSMLIHSNHFLDPARLGIEQPIVDPRPHSRWRQARMQTLLEARRPVSEGDLEAALRDHDNYPDSICRHENDVDPPEERYLTVTSVIMDLDERSMRLTDGPPCEHLYEAYSLPHTALLAASRDGQPITTGSN
;
A
#
# COMPACT_ATOMS: atom_id res chain seq x y z
N VAL A 1 12.11 -6.18 -4.27
CA VAL A 1 12.97 -5.26 -5.07
C VAL A 1 13.50 -4.19 -4.15
N HIS A 2 14.82 -3.97 -4.20
CA HIS A 2 15.50 -2.89 -3.50
C HIS A 2 16.17 -2.01 -4.55
N THR A 3 15.87 -0.71 -4.54
CA THR A 3 16.46 0.26 -5.47
C THR A 3 17.17 1.36 -4.68
N ILE A 4 18.23 1.92 -5.27
CA ILE A 4 19.00 3.02 -4.72
C ILE A 4 19.17 4.06 -5.82
N ASP A 5 18.74 5.29 -5.55
CA ASP A 5 18.92 6.43 -6.44
C ASP A 5 20.34 7.00 -6.35
N ASP A 6 20.73 7.83 -7.33
CA ASP A 6 22.05 8.48 -7.35
C ASP A 6 22.35 9.31 -6.10
N ASP A 7 21.32 9.84 -5.43
CA ASP A 7 21.45 10.60 -4.19
C ASP A 7 21.34 9.74 -2.91
N GLY A 8 21.31 8.42 -3.07
CA GLY A 8 21.23 7.46 -1.98
C GLY A 8 19.82 7.25 -1.42
N PHE A 9 18.77 7.77 -2.07
CA PHE A 9 17.41 7.43 -1.67
C PHE A 9 17.05 5.99 -2.02
N GLU A 10 16.49 5.27 -1.05
CA GLU A 10 16.26 3.84 -1.20
C GLU A 10 14.78 3.51 -1.18
N THR A 11 14.38 2.54 -2.00
CA THR A 11 13.03 1.96 -1.93
C THR A 11 13.13 0.45 -1.78
N LEU A 12 12.26 -0.12 -0.94
CA LEU A 12 12.15 -1.54 -0.70
C LEU A 12 10.70 -1.96 -0.86
N GLY A 13 10.41 -2.86 -1.79
CA GLY A 13 9.03 -3.26 -2.02
C GLY A 13 8.86 -4.53 -2.85
N PHE A 14 7.65 -5.05 -2.81
CA PHE A 14 7.18 -6.16 -3.63
C PHE A 14 6.74 -5.70 -5.02
N THR A 15 7.04 -6.52 -6.03
CA THR A 15 6.50 -6.38 -7.38
C THR A 15 6.45 -7.73 -8.09
N GLU A 16 5.64 -7.82 -9.14
CA GLU A 16 5.64 -8.97 -10.04
C GLU A 16 6.65 -8.74 -11.16
N ALA A 17 7.31 -9.81 -11.61
CA ALA A 17 8.30 -9.72 -12.67
C ALA A 17 7.71 -9.07 -13.94
N GLY A 18 8.34 -8.02 -14.42
CA GLY A 18 7.90 -7.26 -15.60
C GLY A 18 7.05 -6.02 -15.31
N ILE A 19 6.62 -5.81 -14.07
CA ILE A 19 5.96 -4.57 -13.65
C ILE A 19 7.00 -3.47 -13.39
N LEU A 20 6.69 -2.23 -13.79
CA LEU A 20 7.51 -1.07 -13.50
C LEU A 20 7.51 -0.78 -11.99
N GLY A 21 8.67 -0.98 -11.36
CA GLY A 21 8.89 -0.62 -9.95
C GLY A 21 8.10 -1.47 -8.96
N SER A 22 8.18 -1.10 -7.68
CA SER A 22 7.41 -1.72 -6.61
C SER A 22 5.99 -1.15 -6.54
N LYS A 23 5.02 -1.99 -6.17
CA LYS A 23 3.61 -1.59 -6.00
C LYS A 23 3.13 -1.59 -4.55
N ILE A 24 3.81 -2.35 -3.69
CA ILE A 24 3.65 -2.40 -2.24
C ILE A 24 5.04 -2.28 -1.64
N GLY A 25 5.24 -1.44 -0.64
CA GLY A 25 6.55 -1.31 0.00
C GLY A 25 6.73 -0.02 0.76
N LEU A 26 7.99 0.28 1.07
CA LEU A 26 8.41 1.46 1.82
C LEU A 26 9.65 2.10 1.22
N ASN A 27 10.01 3.30 1.70
CA ASN A 27 11.24 3.99 1.30
C ASN A 27 12.05 4.49 2.49
N SER A 28 13.30 4.92 2.24
CA SER A 28 14.21 5.39 3.29
C SER A 28 13.75 6.70 3.96
N GLY A 29 12.78 7.41 3.36
CA GLY A 29 12.09 8.54 3.98
C GLY A 29 11.03 8.15 5.02
N GLY A 30 10.74 6.86 5.20
CA GLY A 30 9.71 6.35 6.12
C GLY A 30 8.29 6.35 5.55
N LEU A 31 8.12 6.54 4.23
CA LEU A 31 6.83 6.34 3.57
C LEU A 31 6.56 4.85 3.39
N GLY A 32 5.34 4.40 3.65
CA GLY A 32 4.80 3.11 3.26
C GLY A 32 3.62 3.25 2.29
N LEU A 33 3.48 2.28 1.39
CA LEU A 33 2.37 2.15 0.44
C LEU A 33 1.85 0.71 0.43
N THR A 34 0.54 0.56 0.59
CA THR A 34 -0.21 -0.63 0.19
C THR A 34 -1.35 -0.21 -0.76
N ILE A 35 -1.90 -1.19 -1.49
CA ILE A 35 -2.89 -0.94 -2.54
C ILE A 35 -4.00 -1.99 -2.50
N ASN A 36 -5.19 -1.60 -2.94
CA ASN A 36 -6.26 -2.54 -3.27
C ASN A 36 -6.84 -2.22 -4.65
N GLY A 37 -7.16 -3.27 -5.41
CA GLY A 37 -7.92 -3.12 -6.64
C GLY A 37 -9.35 -2.66 -6.34
N LEU A 38 -9.76 -1.58 -7.01
CA LEU A 38 -11.13 -1.10 -7.08
C LEU A 38 -11.55 -1.03 -8.54
N VAL A 39 -12.84 -1.14 -8.80
CA VAL A 39 -13.39 -1.03 -10.16
C VAL A 39 -14.58 -0.09 -10.11
N SER A 40 -14.66 0.81 -11.10
CA SER A 40 -15.82 1.67 -11.32
C SER A 40 -16.30 1.57 -12.77
N SER A 41 -17.57 1.94 -13.01
CA SER A 41 -18.17 1.97 -14.35
C SER A 41 -17.56 3.01 -15.29
N VAL A 42 -16.74 3.92 -14.75
CA VAL A 42 -16.11 5.01 -15.51
C VAL A 42 -14.61 4.79 -15.76
N ASP A 43 -14.10 3.61 -15.40
CA ASP A 43 -12.73 3.17 -15.73
C ASP A 43 -12.58 3.04 -17.25
N ASP A 44 -11.48 3.56 -17.78
CA ASP A 44 -11.23 3.67 -19.21
C ASP A 44 -9.72 3.68 -19.49
N TRP A 45 -9.21 2.53 -19.91
CA TRP A 45 -7.80 2.30 -20.23
C TRP A 45 -7.32 3.00 -21.51
N SER A 46 -8.23 3.60 -22.29
CA SER A 46 -7.84 4.41 -23.46
C SER A 46 -7.39 5.83 -23.06
N ARG A 47 -7.69 6.26 -21.83
CA ARG A 47 -7.29 7.57 -21.33
C ARG A 47 -5.78 7.67 -21.20
N TRP A 48 -5.23 8.74 -21.76
CA TRP A 48 -3.82 9.08 -21.64
C TRP A 48 -3.52 9.66 -20.24
N SER A 49 -3.43 8.76 -19.27
CA SER A 49 -3.15 9.06 -17.86
C SER A 49 -1.95 8.25 -17.38
N LEU A 50 -1.28 8.72 -16.34
CA LEU A 50 -0.17 7.98 -15.72
C LEU A 50 -0.66 6.57 -15.29
N PRO A 51 -0.04 5.48 -15.80
CA PRO A 51 -0.45 4.13 -15.46
C PRO A 51 -0.38 3.85 -13.97
N PHE A 52 -1.24 2.95 -13.49
CA PHE A 52 -1.35 2.60 -12.07
C PHE A 52 0.01 2.27 -11.42
N HIS A 53 0.79 1.36 -12.02
CA HIS A 53 2.08 0.96 -11.46
C HIS A 53 3.15 2.05 -11.51
N ALA A 54 3.13 2.91 -12.55
CA ALA A 54 4.00 4.08 -12.60
C ALA A 54 3.67 5.06 -11.48
N ARG A 55 2.38 5.18 -11.10
CA ARG A 55 1.96 5.96 -9.95
C ARG A 55 2.47 5.37 -8.63
N CYS A 56 2.40 4.05 -8.44
CA CYS A 56 3.00 3.42 -7.26
C CYS A 56 4.51 3.67 -7.18
N PHE A 57 5.20 3.59 -8.31
CA PHE A 57 6.62 3.92 -8.41
C PHE A 57 6.90 5.36 -8.00
N ASP A 58 6.14 6.33 -8.51
CA ASP A 58 6.28 7.76 -8.16
C ASP A 58 5.95 8.01 -6.67
N ILE A 59 4.92 7.36 -6.11
CA ILE A 59 4.58 7.42 -4.69
C ILE A 59 5.76 6.93 -3.84
N LEU A 60 6.30 5.74 -4.14
CA LEU A 60 7.41 5.17 -3.36
C LEU A 60 8.70 5.98 -3.48
N ARG A 61 8.82 6.87 -4.47
CA ARG A 61 9.93 7.82 -4.63
C ARG A 61 9.69 9.18 -3.98
N ALA A 62 8.48 9.43 -3.46
CA ALA A 62 8.14 10.68 -2.82
C ALA A 62 8.91 10.87 -1.51
N ARG A 63 9.43 12.08 -1.31
CA ARG A 63 10.25 12.46 -0.13
C ARG A 63 9.45 13.06 1.02
N SER A 64 8.15 13.26 0.82
CA SER A 64 7.23 13.74 1.85
C SER A 64 5.85 13.11 1.67
N PHE A 65 5.09 13.05 2.76
CA PHE A 65 3.73 12.53 2.74
C PHE A 65 2.83 13.31 1.77
N ASP A 66 2.94 14.64 1.75
CA ASP A 66 2.17 15.48 0.82
C ASP A 66 2.53 15.22 -0.64
N ALA A 67 3.81 15.02 -0.95
CA ALA A 67 4.23 14.67 -2.31
C ALA A 67 3.66 13.30 -2.72
N ALA A 68 3.66 12.31 -1.82
CA ALA A 68 3.07 11.00 -2.07
C ALA A 68 1.55 11.09 -2.32
N ARG A 69 0.84 11.87 -1.50
CA ARG A 69 -0.60 12.12 -1.65
C ARG A 69 -0.93 12.84 -2.95
N ALA A 70 -0.14 13.86 -3.32
CA ALA A 70 -0.30 14.63 -4.55
C ALA A 70 -0.19 13.76 -5.80
N VAL A 71 0.69 12.77 -5.81
CA VAL A 71 0.82 11.79 -6.91
C VAL A 71 -0.51 11.07 -7.18
N VAL A 72 -1.35 10.84 -6.17
CA VAL A 72 -2.70 10.28 -6.37
C VAL A 72 -3.72 11.37 -6.72
N ALA A 73 -3.67 12.50 -6.00
CA ALA A 73 -4.75 13.47 -5.98
C ALA A 73 -4.78 14.46 -7.16
N GLU A 74 -3.63 14.84 -7.70
CA GLU A 74 -3.54 16.01 -8.59
C GLU A 74 -3.70 15.68 -10.09
N ALA A 75 -3.59 14.41 -10.48
CA ALA A 75 -3.68 13.99 -11.87
C ALA A 75 -4.85 13.02 -12.10
N PRO A 76 -5.59 13.12 -13.23
CA PRO A 76 -6.55 12.12 -13.64
C PRO A 76 -5.95 10.71 -13.71
N ARG A 77 -6.83 9.71 -13.58
CA ARG A 77 -6.47 8.29 -13.64
C ARG A 77 -7.24 7.61 -14.77
N ALA A 78 -6.70 6.50 -15.27
CA ALA A 78 -7.38 5.67 -16.25
C ALA A 78 -8.31 4.65 -15.58
N CYS A 79 -7.95 4.16 -14.39
CA CYS A 79 -8.69 3.14 -13.66
C CYS A 79 -8.86 3.51 -12.18
N SER A 80 -9.76 2.80 -11.53
CA SER A 80 -9.98 2.91 -10.09
C SER A 80 -8.93 2.14 -9.30
N ALA A 81 -8.57 2.63 -8.12
CA ALA A 81 -7.74 1.93 -7.16
C ALA A 81 -7.88 2.54 -5.76
N ASN A 82 -7.46 1.79 -4.75
CA ASN A 82 -7.23 2.28 -3.42
C ASN A 82 -5.71 2.39 -3.16
N PHE A 83 -5.29 3.49 -2.53
CA PHE A 83 -3.90 3.70 -2.09
C PHE A 83 -3.91 4.01 -0.59
N LEU A 84 -3.32 3.13 0.22
CA LEU A 84 -3.10 3.38 1.64
C LEU A 84 -1.65 3.80 1.84
N LEU A 85 -1.47 5.05 2.24
CA LEU A 85 -0.20 5.70 2.52
C LEU A 85 -0.04 5.90 4.02
N ALA A 86 1.16 5.71 4.52
CA ALA A 86 1.51 6.09 5.89
C ALA A 86 2.95 6.60 5.96
N MET A 87 3.21 7.55 6.86
CA MET A 87 4.53 8.08 7.17
C MET A 87 4.53 8.56 8.63
N PRO A 88 5.24 7.88 9.55
CA PRO A 88 5.41 8.34 10.92
C PRO A 88 6.14 9.70 10.98
N PRO A 89 5.89 10.53 12.00
CA PRO A 89 5.01 10.29 13.15
C PRO A 89 3.53 10.65 12.93
N GLU A 90 3.18 11.35 11.85
CA GLU A 90 1.95 12.16 11.83
C GLU A 90 0.93 11.83 10.75
N SER A 91 1.11 10.79 9.92
CA SER A 91 0.26 10.69 8.74
C SER A 91 -0.05 9.28 8.28
N ALA A 92 -1.34 8.99 8.15
CA ALA A 92 -1.86 7.91 7.32
C ALA A 92 -3.13 8.37 6.60
N VAL A 93 -3.26 7.99 5.34
CA VAL A 93 -4.43 8.27 4.51
C VAL A 93 -4.69 7.10 3.60
N ASP A 94 -5.97 6.78 3.44
CA ASP A 94 -6.44 5.82 2.47
C ASP A 94 -7.26 6.55 1.41
N ILE A 95 -6.85 6.41 0.16
CA ILE A 95 -7.41 7.19 -0.94
C ILE A 95 -8.16 6.24 -1.87
N GLU A 96 -9.49 6.29 -1.79
CA GLU A 96 -10.39 5.70 -2.77
C GLU A 96 -10.36 6.58 -4.03
N ALA A 97 -9.64 6.15 -5.07
CA ALA A 97 -9.42 6.94 -6.27
C ALA A 97 -10.16 6.34 -7.46
N ALA A 98 -11.23 7.01 -7.90
CA ALA A 98 -11.88 6.78 -9.19
C ALA A 98 -11.21 7.64 -10.28
N PRO A 99 -11.46 7.43 -11.58
CA PRO A 99 -10.79 8.16 -12.66
C PRO A 99 -10.76 9.70 -12.54
N LEU A 100 -11.87 10.31 -12.09
CA LEU A 100 -12.04 11.77 -12.01
C LEU A 100 -12.41 12.30 -10.61
N SER A 101 -12.63 11.41 -9.65
CA SER A 101 -12.97 11.77 -8.27
C SER A 101 -12.15 10.93 -7.30
N LEU A 102 -12.00 11.41 -6.08
CA LEU A 102 -11.34 10.68 -5.01
C LEU A 102 -11.99 10.99 -3.67
N ARG A 103 -11.77 10.09 -2.73
CA ARG A 103 -12.15 10.26 -1.33
C ARG A 103 -11.00 9.83 -0.45
N GLU A 104 -10.63 10.71 0.47
CA GLU A 104 -9.65 10.41 1.51
C GLU A 104 -10.38 9.90 2.76
N LEU A 105 -9.86 8.83 3.32
CA LEU A 105 -10.23 8.24 4.58
C LEU A 105 -9.05 8.39 5.53
N HIS A 106 -9.34 8.75 6.77
CA HIS A 106 -8.34 8.92 7.81
C HIS A 106 -8.54 7.89 8.91
N PRO A 107 -7.48 7.52 9.66
CA PRO A 107 -7.58 6.56 10.73
C PRO A 107 -8.65 6.95 11.75
N ARG A 108 -9.42 5.96 12.20
CA ARG A 108 -10.37 6.10 13.32
C ARG A 108 -9.90 5.18 14.43
N ASP A 109 -9.80 5.72 15.64
CA ASP A 109 -9.26 5.01 16.80
C ASP A 109 -7.92 4.35 16.47
N SER A 110 -6.97 5.12 15.91
CA SER A 110 -5.62 4.62 15.51
C SER A 110 -5.62 3.44 14.54
N MET A 111 -6.69 3.25 13.77
CA MET A 111 -6.80 2.14 12.81
C MET A 111 -7.44 2.60 11.51
N LEU A 112 -6.95 2.02 10.41
CA LEU A 112 -7.52 2.18 9.09
C LEU A 112 -7.49 0.81 8.41
N ILE A 113 -8.64 0.35 7.93
CA ILE A 113 -8.79 -0.94 7.26
C ILE A 113 -9.55 -0.72 5.96
N HIS A 114 -9.05 -1.29 4.88
CA HIS A 114 -9.68 -1.26 3.58
C HIS A 114 -9.62 -2.64 2.90
N SER A 115 -10.50 -2.84 1.92
CA SER A 115 -10.51 -4.03 1.08
C SER A 115 -10.71 -3.64 -0.40
N ASN A 116 -11.51 -4.36 -1.17
CA ASN A 116 -11.67 -4.19 -2.62
C ASN A 116 -13.03 -3.60 -3.03
N HIS A 117 -13.64 -2.76 -2.19
CA HIS A 117 -14.89 -2.08 -2.52
C HIS A 117 -14.83 -0.60 -2.17
N PHE A 118 -15.60 0.23 -2.89
CA PHE A 118 -15.81 1.61 -2.50
C PHE A 118 -16.77 1.66 -1.29
N LEU A 119 -16.41 2.43 -0.27
CA LEU A 119 -17.21 2.67 0.92
C LEU A 119 -18.39 3.61 0.65
N ASP A 120 -18.22 4.58 -0.26
CA ASP A 120 -19.27 5.53 -0.64
C ASP A 120 -19.15 5.94 -2.13
N PRO A 121 -19.52 5.05 -3.07
CA PRO A 121 -19.44 5.32 -4.50
C PRO A 121 -20.37 6.48 -4.94
N ALA A 122 -21.51 6.66 -4.24
CA ALA A 122 -22.45 7.74 -4.53
C ALA A 122 -21.82 9.12 -4.29
N ARG A 123 -21.07 9.28 -3.20
CA ARG A 123 -20.31 10.52 -2.92
C ARG A 123 -19.23 10.81 -3.97
N LEU A 124 -18.69 9.78 -4.60
CA LEU A 124 -17.73 9.89 -5.70
C LEU A 124 -18.39 10.13 -7.07
N GLY A 125 -19.72 10.05 -7.16
CA GLY A 125 -20.46 10.18 -8.42
C GLY A 125 -20.19 9.03 -9.39
N ILE A 126 -19.89 7.85 -8.88
CA ILE A 126 -19.59 6.66 -9.68
C ILE A 126 -20.51 5.49 -9.32
N GLU A 127 -20.57 4.50 -10.20
CA GLU A 127 -21.15 3.20 -9.90
C GLU A 127 -20.03 2.16 -9.81
N GLN A 128 -20.07 1.34 -8.76
CA GLN A 128 -19.20 0.18 -8.66
C GLN A 128 -19.93 -1.01 -9.28
N PRO A 129 -19.42 -1.59 -10.39
CA PRO A 129 -20.04 -2.77 -10.98
C PRO A 129 -19.94 -3.95 -10.01
N ILE A 130 -20.95 -4.83 -10.06
CA ILE A 130 -20.91 -6.11 -9.35
C ILE A 130 -20.01 -7.04 -10.16
N VAL A 131 -18.72 -7.08 -9.79
CA VAL A 131 -17.74 -7.98 -10.41
C VAL A 131 -17.95 -9.42 -9.92
N ASP A 132 -18.28 -9.59 -8.63
CA ASP A 132 -18.66 -10.87 -8.04
C ASP A 132 -19.91 -10.64 -7.16
N PRO A 133 -20.99 -11.44 -7.30
CA PRO A 133 -22.16 -11.33 -6.44
C PRO A 133 -21.87 -11.67 -4.96
N ARG A 134 -20.80 -12.41 -4.66
CA ARG A 134 -20.37 -12.75 -3.30
C ARG A 134 -19.76 -11.52 -2.63
N PRO A 135 -20.23 -11.11 -1.43
CA PRO A 135 -19.75 -9.89 -0.76
C PRO A 135 -18.40 -10.09 -0.04
N HIS A 136 -17.48 -10.90 -0.58
CA HIS A 136 -16.25 -11.32 0.10
C HIS A 136 -15.35 -10.13 0.49
N SER A 137 -15.35 -9.04 -0.28
CA SER A 137 -14.62 -7.83 0.09
C SER A 137 -15.16 -7.19 1.37
N ARG A 138 -16.48 -7.02 1.47
CA ARG A 138 -17.12 -6.42 2.65
C ARG A 138 -16.94 -7.32 3.88
N TRP A 139 -17.02 -8.63 3.67
CA TRP A 139 -16.76 -9.62 4.72
C TRP A 139 -15.33 -9.51 5.27
N ARG A 140 -14.31 -9.54 4.42
CA ARG A 140 -12.90 -9.43 4.84
C ARG A 140 -12.62 -8.14 5.62
N GLN A 141 -13.17 -7.01 5.19
CA GLN A 141 -13.01 -5.75 5.92
C GLN A 141 -13.65 -5.80 7.31
N ALA A 142 -14.90 -6.28 7.42
CA ALA A 142 -15.57 -6.42 8.70
C ALA A 142 -14.84 -7.41 9.62
N ARG A 143 -14.34 -8.52 9.07
CA ARG A 143 -13.58 -9.53 9.79
C ARG A 143 -12.26 -8.97 10.33
N MET A 144 -11.48 -8.27 9.50
CA MET A 144 -10.23 -7.63 9.92
C MET A 144 -10.48 -6.60 11.03
N GLN A 145 -11.56 -5.81 10.92
CA GLN A 145 -11.96 -4.86 11.97
C GLN A 145 -12.20 -5.58 13.31
N THR A 146 -13.02 -6.65 13.30
CA THR A 146 -13.30 -7.43 14.52
C THR A 146 -12.03 -8.03 15.13
N LEU A 147 -11.13 -8.58 14.31
CA LEU A 147 -9.89 -9.20 14.78
C LEU A 147 -8.98 -8.19 15.47
N LEU A 148 -8.76 -7.03 14.86
CA LEU A 148 -7.83 -6.02 15.37
C LEU A 148 -8.42 -5.22 16.54
N GLU A 149 -9.74 -4.96 16.55
CA GLU A 149 -10.40 -4.32 17.69
C GLU A 149 -10.29 -5.15 18.98
N ALA A 150 -10.35 -6.48 18.87
CA ALA A 150 -10.24 -7.39 19.99
C ALA A 150 -8.81 -7.48 20.59
N ARG A 151 -7.81 -6.88 19.94
CA ARG A 151 -6.38 -7.01 20.26
C ARG A 151 -5.69 -5.67 20.49
N ARG A 152 -6.42 -4.61 20.86
CA ARG A 152 -5.83 -3.28 21.08
C ARG A 152 -5.02 -3.23 22.41
N PRO A 153 -3.81 -2.64 22.43
CA PRO A 153 -3.04 -2.13 21.29
C PRO A 153 -2.51 -3.28 20.41
N VAL A 154 -2.65 -3.12 19.09
CA VAL A 154 -2.31 -4.15 18.10
C VAL A 154 -0.80 -4.34 18.05
N SER A 155 -0.33 -5.58 18.23
CA SER A 155 1.06 -5.96 18.01
C SER A 155 1.31 -6.48 16.60
N GLU A 156 2.57 -6.57 16.18
CA GLU A 156 2.95 -7.24 14.93
C GLU A 156 2.44 -8.69 14.86
N GLY A 157 2.49 -9.42 15.97
CA GLY A 157 1.96 -10.79 16.06
C GLY A 157 0.44 -10.86 15.87
N ASP A 158 -0.30 -9.83 16.28
CA ASP A 158 -1.75 -9.75 16.04
C ASP A 158 -2.05 -9.50 14.55
N LEU A 159 -1.23 -8.67 13.87
CA LEU A 159 -1.33 -8.47 12.42
C LEU A 159 -1.04 -9.78 11.66
N GLU A 160 0.02 -10.50 12.02
CA GLU A 160 0.33 -11.80 11.43
C GLU A 160 -0.83 -12.79 11.61
N ALA A 161 -1.40 -12.88 12.81
CA ALA A 161 -2.52 -13.77 13.10
C ALA A 161 -3.77 -13.38 12.30
N ALA A 162 -4.07 -12.08 12.20
CA ALA A 162 -5.22 -11.60 11.44
C ALA A 162 -5.07 -11.83 9.93
N LEU A 163 -3.87 -11.65 9.38
CA LEU A 163 -3.57 -11.92 7.97
C LEU A 163 -3.60 -13.42 7.63
N ARG A 164 -3.51 -14.31 8.63
CA ARG A 164 -3.67 -15.77 8.49
C ARG A 164 -5.12 -16.25 8.68
N ASP A 165 -6.06 -15.36 8.93
CA ASP A 165 -7.44 -15.73 9.25
C ASP A 165 -8.17 -16.40 8.06
N HIS A 166 -8.85 -17.50 8.38
CA HIS A 166 -9.60 -18.35 7.43
C HIS A 166 -11.12 -18.28 7.63
N ASP A 167 -11.64 -17.27 8.31
CA ASP A 167 -13.08 -17.07 8.39
C ASP A 167 -13.64 -16.78 6.98
N ASN A 168 -14.68 -17.53 6.57
CA ASN A 168 -15.21 -17.57 5.20
C ASN A 168 -14.25 -18.18 4.15
N TYR A 169 -13.46 -19.21 4.53
CA TYR A 169 -12.66 -20.01 3.60
C TYR A 169 -13.49 -20.58 2.42
N PRO A 170 -12.98 -20.57 1.16
CA PRO A 170 -11.64 -20.14 0.74
C PRO A 170 -11.51 -18.64 0.45
N ASP A 171 -12.62 -17.87 0.49
CA ASP A 171 -12.68 -16.42 0.23
C ASP A 171 -12.35 -15.56 1.48
N SER A 172 -11.56 -16.11 2.39
CA SER A 172 -11.13 -15.52 3.66
C SER A 172 -10.07 -14.42 3.47
N ILE A 173 -9.62 -13.78 4.57
CA ILE A 173 -8.51 -12.81 4.55
C ILE A 173 -7.25 -13.46 3.97
N CYS A 174 -6.87 -14.62 4.51
CA CYS A 174 -5.92 -15.52 3.86
C CYS A 174 -6.68 -16.29 2.79
N ARG A 175 -6.69 -15.81 1.55
CA ARG A 175 -7.49 -16.38 0.45
C ARG A 175 -6.80 -17.59 -0.16
N HIS A 176 -7.60 -18.60 -0.51
CA HIS A 176 -7.18 -19.82 -1.18
C HIS A 176 -7.96 -20.00 -2.49
N GLU A 177 -7.42 -20.81 -3.40
CA GLU A 177 -8.12 -21.14 -4.63
C GLU A 177 -9.47 -21.81 -4.32
N ASN A 178 -10.48 -21.46 -5.09
CA ASN A 178 -11.79 -22.06 -5.02
C ASN A 178 -12.04 -22.88 -6.29
N ASP A 179 -12.07 -24.21 -6.16
CA ASP A 179 -12.25 -25.11 -7.30
C ASP A 179 -13.60 -24.96 -8.02
N VAL A 180 -14.58 -24.31 -7.37
CA VAL A 180 -15.88 -24.00 -7.97
C VAL A 180 -15.79 -22.85 -8.98
N ASP A 181 -14.80 -21.95 -8.83
CA ASP A 181 -14.59 -20.83 -9.74
C ASP A 181 -13.87 -21.30 -11.04
N PRO A 182 -14.14 -20.64 -12.19
CA PRO A 182 -13.37 -20.85 -13.41
C PRO A 182 -11.86 -20.73 -13.17
N PRO A 183 -11.00 -21.53 -13.82
CA PRO A 183 -9.56 -21.50 -13.59
C PRO A 183 -8.92 -20.11 -13.63
N GLU A 184 -9.37 -19.26 -14.55
CA GLU A 184 -8.93 -17.87 -14.72
C GLU A 184 -9.37 -16.91 -13.61
N GLU A 185 -10.33 -17.31 -12.77
CA GLU A 185 -10.88 -16.55 -11.65
C GLU A 185 -10.51 -17.18 -10.28
N ARG A 186 -9.65 -18.20 -10.27
CA ARG A 186 -9.13 -18.79 -9.03
C ARG A 186 -8.06 -17.88 -8.44
N TYR A 187 -8.47 -17.08 -7.47
CA TYR A 187 -7.56 -16.20 -6.74
C TYR A 187 -7.08 -16.85 -5.44
N LEU A 188 -5.85 -16.53 -5.06
CA LEU A 188 -5.27 -16.86 -3.75
C LEU A 188 -4.43 -15.68 -3.23
N THR A 189 -4.10 -15.68 -1.94
CA THR A 189 -3.15 -14.72 -1.38
C THR A 189 -1.73 -15.04 -1.87
N VAL A 190 -1.25 -14.28 -2.85
CA VAL A 190 0.10 -14.48 -3.44
C VAL A 190 1.24 -13.94 -2.57
N THR A 191 0.95 -12.97 -1.71
CA THR A 191 1.90 -12.44 -0.73
C THR A 191 1.13 -11.79 0.40
N SER A 192 1.69 -11.84 1.61
CA SER A 192 1.25 -11.07 2.77
C SER A 192 2.39 -10.17 3.20
N VAL A 193 2.12 -8.90 3.52
CA VAL A 193 3.15 -7.91 3.83
C VAL A 193 2.82 -7.19 5.14
N ILE A 194 3.82 -7.08 6.02
CA ILE A 194 3.78 -6.26 7.24
C ILE A 194 4.96 -5.28 7.16
N MET A 195 4.72 -4.01 7.45
CA MET A 195 5.74 -2.97 7.42
C MET A 195 5.80 -2.26 8.76
N ASP A 196 7.01 -2.15 9.30
CA ASP A 196 7.34 -1.21 10.38
C ASP A 196 8.03 -0.01 9.73
N LEU A 197 7.32 1.12 9.72
CA LEU A 197 7.79 2.35 9.05
C LEU A 197 8.76 3.15 9.91
N ASP A 198 8.77 2.96 11.23
CA ASP A 198 9.75 3.54 12.13
C ASP A 198 11.10 2.82 11.99
N GLU A 199 11.08 1.49 11.88
CA GLU A 199 12.28 0.67 11.68
C GLU A 199 12.69 0.52 10.19
N ARG A 200 11.87 1.02 9.25
CA ARG A 200 12.04 0.88 7.79
C ARG A 200 12.26 -0.58 7.41
N SER A 201 11.46 -1.45 8.01
CA SER A 201 11.51 -2.88 7.82
C SER A 201 10.20 -3.40 7.22
N MET A 202 10.33 -4.45 6.41
CA MET A 202 9.23 -5.08 5.71
C MET A 202 9.40 -6.59 5.85
N ARG A 203 8.32 -7.25 6.27
CA ARG A 203 8.21 -8.70 6.32
C ARG A 203 7.21 -9.16 5.28
N LEU A 204 7.54 -10.17 4.48
CA LEU A 204 6.64 -10.70 3.47
C LEU A 204 6.71 -12.22 3.30
N THR A 205 5.63 -12.79 2.75
CA THR A 205 5.56 -14.20 2.37
C THR A 205 5.51 -14.37 0.86
N ASP A 206 6.06 -15.46 0.34
CA ASP A 206 5.83 -15.94 -1.03
C ASP A 206 4.69 -16.97 -1.00
N GLY A 207 3.47 -16.52 -1.26
CA GLY A 207 2.25 -17.31 -1.10
C GLY A 207 1.46 -17.03 0.20
N PRO A 208 0.42 -17.83 0.48
CA PRO A 208 -0.49 -17.60 1.59
C PRO A 208 0.26 -17.65 2.93
N PRO A 209 0.04 -16.67 3.84
CA PRO A 209 0.82 -16.57 5.08
C PRO A 209 0.57 -17.72 6.06
N CYS A 210 -0.48 -18.52 5.88
CA CYS A 210 -0.72 -19.73 6.68
C CYS A 210 0.19 -20.90 6.30
N GLU A 211 0.78 -20.88 5.11
CA GLU A 211 1.63 -21.95 4.57
C GLU A 211 3.10 -21.53 4.47
N HIS A 212 3.38 -20.23 4.53
CA HIS A 212 4.69 -19.65 4.28
C HIS A 212 5.17 -18.81 5.47
N LEU A 213 6.47 -18.84 5.70
CA LEU A 213 7.12 -18.02 6.71
C LEU A 213 7.34 -16.61 6.18
N TYR A 214 7.25 -15.63 7.09
CA TYR A 214 7.60 -14.25 6.78
C TYR A 214 9.13 -14.10 6.73
N GLU A 215 9.63 -13.63 5.59
CA GLU A 215 11.01 -13.20 5.40
C GLU A 215 11.13 -11.70 5.67
N ALA A 216 12.20 -11.29 6.36
CA ALA A 216 12.40 -9.90 6.78
C ALA A 216 13.47 -9.21 5.91
N TYR A 217 13.17 -7.96 5.55
CA TYR A 217 14.02 -7.07 4.78
C TYR A 217 13.98 -5.68 5.42
N SER A 218 15.06 -4.92 5.34
CA SER A 218 15.10 -3.56 5.88
C SER A 218 15.96 -2.64 5.03
N LEU A 219 15.64 -1.35 5.08
CA LEU A 219 16.52 -0.29 4.60
C LEU A 219 17.41 0.19 5.75
N PRO A 220 18.66 0.60 5.48
CA PRO A 220 19.49 1.19 6.50
C PRO A 220 18.84 2.50 7.00
N HIS A 221 18.81 2.68 8.32
CA HIS A 221 18.31 3.90 8.94
C HIS A 221 19.28 5.06 8.65
N THR A 222 19.19 5.67 7.46
CA THR A 222 19.91 6.89 7.15
C THR A 222 19.23 8.02 7.91
N ALA A 223 19.75 8.36 9.08
CA ALA A 223 19.53 9.69 9.63
C ALA A 223 20.03 10.66 8.54
N LEU A 224 19.11 11.32 7.84
CA LEU A 224 19.44 12.41 6.93
C LEU A 224 20.19 13.45 7.75
N LEU A 225 21.51 13.38 7.77
CA LEU A 225 22.36 14.44 8.25
C LEU A 225 22.07 15.61 7.31
N ALA A 226 21.26 16.55 7.80
CA ALA A 226 21.04 17.81 7.14
C ALA A 226 22.41 18.41 6.84
N ALA A 227 22.81 18.40 5.57
CA ALA A 227 23.98 19.12 5.13
C ALA A 227 23.68 20.62 5.28
N SER A 228 24.05 21.20 6.42
CA SER A 228 24.19 22.64 6.54
C SER A 228 25.26 23.06 5.53
N ARG A 229 24.84 23.59 4.39
CA ARG A 229 25.72 24.35 3.50
C ARG A 229 26.00 25.70 4.15
N ASP A 230 26.80 25.71 5.20
CA ASP A 230 27.56 26.89 5.57
C ASP A 230 28.78 26.94 4.65
N GLY A 231 28.61 27.66 3.55
CA GLY A 231 29.74 28.09 2.74
C GLY A 231 30.48 29.20 3.48
N GLN A 232 31.74 28.96 3.84
CA GLN A 232 32.89 29.81 3.48
C GLN A 232 34.22 29.22 3.99
N PRO A 233 35.35 29.51 3.31
CA PRO A 233 36.54 28.67 3.31
C PRO A 233 37.58 29.04 4.38
N ILE A 234 38.37 28.02 4.74
CA ILE A 234 39.58 28.08 5.55
C ILE A 234 40.61 28.98 4.84
N THR A 235 40.97 30.11 5.46
CA THR A 235 42.13 30.90 5.04
C THR A 235 43.40 30.21 5.50
N THR A 236 44.21 29.73 4.55
CA THR A 236 45.61 29.39 4.77
C THR A 236 46.44 30.68 4.81
N GLY A 237 47.21 30.86 5.87
CA GLY A 237 48.20 31.94 5.99
C GLY A 237 49.39 31.45 6.79
N SER A 238 50.44 31.03 6.10
CA SER A 238 51.76 30.73 6.66
C SER A 238 52.70 31.92 6.44
N ASN A 239 53.03 32.62 7.53
CA ASN A 239 54.38 33.03 7.98
C ASN A 239 54.27 33.90 9.23
#